data_AF-A0AAD7D901-F1
#
_entry.id   AF-A0AAD7D901-F1
#
_cell.length_a   1.000
_cell.length_b   1.000
_cell.length_c   1.000
_cell.angle_alpha   90.00
_cell.angle_beta   90.00
_cell.angle_gamma   90.00
#
_symmetry.space_group_name_H-M   'P 1'
#
loop_
_entity.id
_entity.type
_entity.pdbx_description
1 polymer ?
#
loop_
_entity_poly.entity_id
_entity_poly.type
_entity_poly.pdbx_seq_one_letter_code
_entity_poly.pdbx_strand_id
1 'polypeptide(L)'
;MSLPHLQTYAQRALRHKNPAANSFLRQSRGKSQILPSAWMSPPQKTFSPSSDVVGPFVCLVKTHIDIIEDFTPSLVAELQALSAKHDFVIFEDRKFADIDRQLVHLTNAHPVPGPSIITGLSSVGLPLGRGLLLLAEMSTKGSLASGSYTEAAPNETTAEEDFLVLTPGVGLDVKGDAMGQQYRTPREVVLESGCDVIIVGRGIYGKDPSLVDSVVAQAKRYREEGWAAYLARIKPL
;
A
#
# COMPACT_ATOMS: atom_id res chain seq x y z
N MET A 1 24.09 -12.33 2.04
CA MET A 1 22.86 -12.33 2.88
C MET A 1 21.69 -12.71 2.00
N SER A 2 20.62 -13.33 2.52
CA SER A 2 19.42 -13.56 1.72
C SER A 2 18.80 -12.21 1.33
N LEU A 3 18.22 -12.13 0.13
CA LEU A 3 17.50 -10.93 -0.33
C LEU A 3 16.42 -10.53 0.70
N PRO A 4 16.18 -9.22 0.93
CA PRO A 4 15.25 -8.77 1.96
C PRO A 4 13.86 -9.40 1.84
N HIS A 5 13.28 -9.48 0.63
CA HIS A 5 11.94 -10.04 0.41
C HIS A 5 11.81 -11.54 0.77
N LEU A 6 12.92 -12.28 0.87
CA LEU A 6 12.95 -13.69 1.30
C LEU A 6 12.99 -13.85 2.83
N GLN A 7 13.20 -12.75 3.57
CA GLN A 7 13.20 -12.75 5.02
C GLN A 7 11.79 -12.53 5.57
N THR A 8 11.54 -13.02 6.78
CA THR A 8 10.29 -12.74 7.48
C THR A 8 10.15 -11.23 7.76
N TYR A 9 8.92 -10.72 7.89
CA TYR A 9 8.72 -9.33 8.33
C TYR A 9 9.29 -9.07 9.71
N ALA A 10 9.28 -10.10 10.56
CA ALA A 10 9.92 -10.03 11.85
C ALA A 10 11.43 -9.78 11.71
N GLN A 11 12.14 -10.55 10.88
CA GLN A 11 13.57 -10.37 10.65
C GLN A 11 13.88 -8.99 10.05
N ARG A 12 13.12 -8.56 9.04
CA ARG A 12 13.28 -7.24 8.39
C ARG A 12 13.08 -6.10 9.39
N ALA A 13 12.00 -6.13 10.17
CA ALA A 13 11.73 -5.13 11.22
C ALA A 13 12.83 -5.03 12.30
N LEU A 14 13.65 -6.05 12.52
CA LEU A 14 14.76 -5.95 13.47
C LEU A 14 15.96 -5.15 12.92
N ARG A 15 16.07 -5.03 11.59
CA ARG A 15 17.23 -4.47 10.91
C ARG A 15 16.91 -3.22 10.09
N HIS A 16 15.63 -2.95 9.84
CA HIS A 16 15.19 -1.84 8.99
C HIS A 16 15.59 -0.49 9.59
N LYS A 17 16.38 0.29 8.84
CA LYS A 17 16.91 1.59 9.27
C LYS A 17 15.86 2.71 9.21
N ASN A 18 14.95 2.67 8.23
CA ASN A 18 13.85 3.63 8.13
C ASN A 18 12.80 3.40 9.23
N PRO A 19 12.52 4.38 10.11
CA PRO A 19 11.57 4.21 11.22
C PRO A 19 10.12 3.93 10.79
N ALA A 20 9.66 4.54 9.69
CA ALA A 20 8.31 4.34 9.18
C ALA A 20 8.11 2.92 8.68
N ALA A 21 9.07 2.41 7.89
CA ALA A 21 9.05 1.03 7.42
C ALA A 21 9.25 0.02 8.58
N ASN A 22 10.10 0.35 9.55
CA ASN A 22 10.26 -0.46 10.77
C ASN A 22 8.93 -0.60 11.53
N SER A 23 8.24 0.53 11.75
CA SER A 23 6.93 0.58 12.40
C SER A 23 5.89 -0.21 11.60
N PHE A 24 5.81 -0.02 10.28
CA PHE A 24 4.93 -0.76 9.38
C PHE A 24 5.14 -2.28 9.50
N LEU A 25 6.39 -2.73 9.40
CA LEU A 25 6.74 -4.14 9.49
C LEU A 25 6.45 -4.74 10.87
N ARG A 26 6.50 -3.94 11.95
CA ARG A 26 6.15 -4.39 13.31
C ARG A 26 4.65 -4.53 13.52
N GLN A 27 3.86 -3.55 13.06
CA GLN A 27 2.39 -3.61 13.09
C GLN A 27 1.89 -4.84 12.30
N SER A 28 2.53 -5.09 11.16
CA SER A 28 2.26 -6.26 10.30
C SER A 28 2.62 -7.63 10.93
N ARG A 29 3.21 -7.68 12.14
CA ARG A 29 3.53 -8.95 12.85
C ARG A 29 2.35 -9.56 13.58
N GLY A 30 1.45 -8.72 14.12
CA GLY A 30 0.35 -9.17 15.00
C GLY A 30 -0.85 -9.75 14.25
N LYS A 31 -0.88 -9.53 12.94
CA LYS A 31 -1.95 -9.91 12.05
C LYS A 31 -1.28 -10.54 10.84
N SER A 32 -1.79 -11.66 10.34
CA SER A 32 -1.26 -12.43 9.19
C SER A 32 -1.25 -11.62 7.87
N GLN A 33 -0.56 -10.48 7.82
CA GLN A 33 -0.88 -9.36 6.95
C GLN A 33 0.19 -9.07 5.91
N ILE A 34 -0.27 -9.15 4.65
CA ILE A 34 0.26 -8.48 3.44
C ILE A 34 -0.93 -7.97 2.62
N LEU A 35 -2.01 -7.57 3.28
CA LEU A 35 -3.32 -7.82 2.70
C LEU A 35 -4.26 -6.68 2.97
N PRO A 36 -5.22 -6.50 2.08
CA PRO A 36 -5.11 -5.61 0.94
C PRO A 36 -5.29 -4.14 1.32
N SER A 37 -4.78 -3.20 0.51
CA SER A 37 -5.19 -1.80 0.71
C SER A 37 -6.62 -1.59 0.23
N ALA A 38 -7.51 -1.14 1.10
CA ALA A 38 -8.80 -0.63 0.71
C ALA A 38 -8.67 0.63 -0.18
N TRP A 39 -9.27 0.61 -1.37
CA TRP A 39 -9.56 1.81 -2.18
C TRP A 39 -11.00 2.24 -1.89
N MET A 40 -11.19 3.47 -1.44
CA MET A 40 -12.54 4.03 -1.26
C MET A 40 -12.85 4.95 -2.44
N SER A 41 -14.03 4.75 -3.07
CA SER A 41 -14.52 5.62 -4.16
C SER A 41 -15.60 6.58 -3.65
N PRO A 42 -15.77 7.76 -4.27
CA PRO A 42 -16.93 8.63 -4.05
C PRO A 42 -18.22 7.97 -4.58
N PRO A 43 -19.41 8.33 -4.06
CA PRO A 43 -19.70 9.32 -3.03
C PRO A 43 -20.14 8.60 -1.74
N GLN A 44 -19.21 7.99 -1.01
CA GLN A 44 -19.54 7.57 0.35
C GLN A 44 -19.51 8.81 1.24
N LYS A 45 -20.70 9.35 1.57
CA LYS A 45 -20.90 10.46 2.52
C LYS A 45 -20.29 10.23 3.91
N THR A 46 -19.80 9.04 4.20
CA THR A 46 -19.14 8.71 5.46
C THR A 46 -17.95 7.80 5.21
N PHE A 47 -16.77 8.34 5.43
CA PHE A 47 -15.46 7.70 5.31
C PHE A 47 -15.19 6.66 6.41
N SER A 48 -15.80 6.84 7.59
CA SER A 48 -15.55 6.06 8.81
C SER A 48 -16.06 4.60 8.78
N PRO A 49 -17.29 4.29 8.29
CA PRO A 49 -17.84 2.94 8.37
C PRO A 49 -17.05 1.89 7.58
N SER A 50 -16.60 2.23 6.37
CA SER A 50 -15.88 1.29 5.50
C SER A 50 -14.51 0.91 6.06
N SER A 51 -13.80 1.87 6.67
CA SER A 51 -12.49 1.63 7.31
C SER A 51 -12.61 0.82 8.60
N ASP A 52 -13.68 1.03 9.37
CA ASP A 52 -13.98 0.22 10.57
C ASP A 52 -14.28 -1.25 10.21
N VAL A 53 -14.99 -1.47 9.11
CA VAL A 53 -15.37 -2.80 8.59
C VAL A 53 -14.16 -3.61 8.12
N VAL A 54 -13.26 -3.00 7.33
CA VAL A 54 -12.09 -3.70 6.77
C VAL A 54 -10.87 -3.68 7.68
N GLY A 55 -10.79 -2.71 8.60
CA GLY A 55 -9.65 -2.46 9.50
C GLY A 55 -9.07 -3.72 10.16
N PRO A 56 -9.88 -4.64 10.70
CA PRO A 56 -9.38 -5.89 11.30
C PRO A 56 -8.60 -6.81 10.33
N PHE A 57 -8.79 -6.64 9.03
CA PHE A 57 -8.29 -7.55 7.99
C PHE A 57 -7.17 -6.95 7.14
N VAL A 58 -6.83 -5.66 7.32
CA VAL A 58 -5.87 -4.93 6.47
C VAL A 58 -4.70 -4.35 7.25
N CYS A 59 -3.50 -4.33 6.67
CA CYS A 59 -2.33 -3.64 7.25
C CYS A 59 -2.27 -2.16 6.91
N LEU A 60 -2.98 -1.75 5.86
CA LEU A 60 -2.88 -0.43 5.29
C LEU A 60 -4.22 -0.03 4.69
N VAL A 61 -4.67 1.19 4.97
CA VAL A 61 -5.80 1.83 4.28
C VAL A 61 -5.27 2.92 3.38
N LYS A 62 -5.61 2.84 2.09
CA LYS A 62 -5.16 3.79 1.09
C LYS A 62 -6.26 4.80 0.81
N THR A 63 -5.95 6.08 0.91
CA THR A 63 -6.90 7.17 0.73
C THR A 63 -6.59 7.97 -0.53
N HIS A 64 -7.62 8.69 -0.99
CA HIS A 64 -7.57 9.81 -1.91
C HIS A 64 -8.44 10.89 -1.28
N ILE A 65 -7.85 11.74 -0.44
CA ILE A 65 -8.65 12.75 0.28
C ILE A 65 -9.19 13.83 -0.66
N ASP A 66 -8.54 14.02 -1.81
CA ASP A 66 -8.85 15.03 -2.83
C ASP A 66 -10.16 14.76 -3.56
N ILE A 67 -10.63 13.52 -3.58
CA ILE A 67 -11.92 13.14 -4.21
C ILE A 67 -13.08 13.04 -3.21
N ILE A 68 -12.84 13.36 -1.94
CA ILE A 68 -13.89 13.37 -0.90
C ILE A 68 -14.60 14.72 -0.93
N GLU A 69 -15.86 14.72 -1.37
CA GLU A 69 -16.66 15.94 -1.57
C GLU A 69 -16.90 16.73 -0.27
N ASP A 70 -17.00 16.04 0.87
CA ASP A 70 -17.32 16.59 2.19
C ASP A 70 -16.13 16.48 3.18
N PHE A 71 -14.90 16.63 2.68
CA PHE A 71 -13.71 16.57 3.53
C PHE A 71 -13.75 17.59 4.66
N THR A 72 -13.59 17.11 5.89
CA THR A 72 -13.38 17.94 7.08
C THR A 72 -12.09 17.51 7.79
N PRO A 73 -11.43 18.42 8.54
CA PRO A 73 -10.30 18.03 9.38
C PRO A 73 -10.65 16.93 10.42
N SER A 74 -11.91 16.83 10.83
CA SER A 74 -12.36 15.76 11.74
C SER A 74 -12.26 14.37 11.11
N LEU A 75 -12.36 14.27 9.78
CA LEU A 75 -12.18 13.03 9.04
C LEU A 75 -10.81 12.39 9.28
N VAL A 76 -9.78 13.23 9.32
CA VAL A 76 -8.40 12.79 9.57
C VAL A 76 -8.28 12.23 10.99
N ALA A 77 -8.92 12.88 11.97
CA ALA A 77 -8.92 12.42 13.35
C ALA A 77 -9.67 11.09 13.51
N GLU A 78 -10.81 10.92 12.85
CA GLU A 78 -11.56 9.66 12.81
C GLU A 78 -10.74 8.53 12.18
N LEU A 79 -10.08 8.81 11.05
CA LEU A 79 -9.21 7.82 10.40
C LEU A 79 -8.04 7.42 11.30
N GLN A 80 -7.42 8.38 12.00
CA GLN A 80 -6.36 8.12 12.97
C GLN A 80 -6.86 7.26 14.13
N ALA A 81 -8.07 7.51 14.63
CA ALA A 81 -8.70 6.70 15.66
C ALA A 81 -8.96 5.27 15.18
N LEU A 82 -9.42 5.08 13.94
CA LEU A 82 -9.60 3.76 13.33
C LEU A 82 -8.26 3.03 13.10
N SER A 83 -7.25 3.76 12.63
CA SER A 83 -5.87 3.27 12.46
C SER A 83 -5.30 2.77 13.78
N ALA A 84 -5.53 3.47 14.88
CA ALA A 84 -5.13 3.03 16.22
C ALA A 84 -5.98 1.85 16.72
N LYS A 85 -7.32 1.90 16.55
CA LYS A 85 -8.26 0.84 16.96
C LYS A 85 -7.93 -0.49 16.28
N HIS A 86 -7.61 -0.43 15.00
CA HIS A 86 -7.43 -1.59 14.13
C HIS A 86 -6.00 -1.75 13.66
N ASP A 87 -5.01 -1.13 14.30
CA ASP A 87 -3.58 -1.35 14.03
C ASP A 87 -3.25 -1.46 12.52
N PHE A 88 -3.63 -0.43 11.75
CA PHE A 88 -3.32 -0.31 10.32
C PHE A 88 -2.64 1.03 10.02
N VAL A 89 -1.85 1.08 8.95
CA VAL A 89 -1.19 2.30 8.48
C VAL A 89 -2.07 3.06 7.47
N ILE A 90 -2.01 4.39 7.51
CA ILE A 90 -2.73 5.26 6.56
C ILE A 90 -1.77 5.66 5.44
N PHE A 91 -2.15 5.39 4.20
CA PHE A 91 -1.40 5.81 3.02
C PHE A 91 -2.24 6.73 2.15
N GLU A 92 -1.86 8.00 2.09
CA GLU A 92 -2.46 8.94 1.16
C GLU A 92 -1.79 8.83 -0.21
N ASP A 93 -2.55 8.36 -1.20
CA ASP A 93 -2.09 8.10 -2.56
C ASP A 93 -2.13 9.37 -3.42
N ARG A 94 -1.47 10.41 -2.94
CA ARG A 94 -1.48 11.76 -3.52
C ARG A 94 -0.74 11.86 -4.86
N LYS A 95 0.17 10.92 -5.12
CA LYS A 95 1.08 10.85 -6.28
C LYS A 95 1.75 12.19 -6.54
N PHE A 96 2.50 12.69 -5.56
CA PHE A 96 3.20 13.97 -5.71
C PHE A 96 4.08 13.94 -6.96
N ALA A 97 3.93 14.97 -7.79
CA ALA A 97 4.79 15.26 -8.93
C ALA A 97 5.32 16.70 -8.86
N ASP A 98 5.18 17.34 -7.68
CA ASP A 98 5.63 18.68 -7.32
C ASP A 98 5.88 18.76 -5.80
N ILE A 99 6.47 19.87 -5.31
CA ILE A 99 6.96 20.06 -3.92
C ILE A 99 5.87 20.60 -2.98
N ASP A 100 4.74 19.91 -2.92
CA ASP A 100 3.63 20.22 -2.00
C ASP A 100 3.78 19.51 -0.64
N ARG A 101 3.15 20.03 0.43
CA ARG A 101 3.49 19.70 1.85
C ARG A 101 2.33 19.22 2.73
N GLN A 102 1.73 18.06 2.43
CA GLN A 102 0.80 17.39 3.37
C GLN A 102 1.19 15.92 3.55
N LEU A 103 1.30 15.45 4.80
CA LEU A 103 1.77 14.10 5.09
C LEU A 103 0.96 13.41 6.19
N VAL A 104 0.40 12.25 5.84
CA VAL A 104 -0.07 11.20 6.77
C VAL A 104 1.06 10.20 7.04
N HIS A 105 0.78 9.00 7.59
CA HIS A 105 1.82 8.00 7.89
C HIS A 105 2.71 7.67 6.68
N LEU A 106 2.09 7.44 5.51
CA LEU A 106 2.76 7.23 4.24
C LEU A 106 2.17 8.11 3.14
N THR A 107 3.00 8.54 2.20
CA THR A 107 2.55 9.09 0.91
C THR A 107 3.41 8.55 -0.23
N ASN A 108 3.13 8.94 -1.47
CA ASN A 108 3.90 8.57 -2.63
C ASN A 108 4.25 9.73 -3.55
N ALA A 109 5.30 9.54 -4.33
CA ALA A 109 5.76 10.50 -5.32
C ALA A 109 6.20 9.81 -6.61
N HIS A 110 6.03 10.50 -7.73
CA HIS A 110 6.67 10.16 -8.99
C HIS A 110 8.13 10.62 -8.97
N PRO A 111 9.08 9.80 -9.46
CA PRO A 111 10.48 10.21 -9.61
C PRO A 111 10.70 11.21 -10.76
N VAL A 112 9.67 11.51 -11.58
CA VAL A 112 9.80 12.36 -12.78
C VAL A 112 10.42 13.74 -12.53
N PRO A 113 10.20 14.44 -11.40
CA PRO A 113 10.84 15.74 -11.14
C PRO A 113 12.32 15.63 -10.74
N GLY A 114 12.84 14.42 -10.57
CA GLY A 114 14.18 14.14 -10.07
C GLY A 114 14.28 14.14 -8.53
N PRO A 115 15.49 13.97 -7.96
CA PRO A 115 15.70 13.75 -6.52
C PRO A 115 15.19 14.88 -5.61
N SER A 116 14.98 16.08 -6.13
CA SER A 116 14.49 17.23 -5.36
C SER A 116 13.12 17.00 -4.73
N ILE A 117 12.27 16.16 -5.34
CA ILE A 117 10.96 15.80 -4.75
C ILE A 117 11.12 15.05 -3.43
N ILE A 118 12.11 14.15 -3.35
CA ILE A 118 12.42 13.39 -2.13
C ILE A 118 12.94 14.36 -1.07
N THR A 119 13.87 15.24 -1.42
CA THR A 119 14.42 16.25 -0.50
C THR A 119 13.32 17.16 0.04
N GLY A 120 12.45 17.67 -0.82
CA GLY A 120 11.34 18.54 -0.46
C GLY A 120 10.37 17.87 0.52
N LEU A 121 9.89 16.66 0.20
CA LEU A 121 8.98 15.91 1.06
C LEU A 121 9.65 15.47 2.37
N SER A 122 10.92 15.09 2.33
CA SER A 122 11.67 14.67 3.53
C SER A 122 11.83 15.78 4.57
N SER A 123 11.90 17.04 4.13
CA SER A 123 12.02 18.20 5.02
C SER A 123 10.83 18.35 5.98
N VAL A 124 9.67 17.80 5.60
CA VAL A 124 8.45 17.75 6.42
C VAL A 124 8.25 16.35 7.00
N GLY A 125 8.54 15.30 6.23
CA GLY A 125 8.25 13.92 6.60
C GLY A 125 9.17 13.35 7.67
N LEU A 126 10.48 13.63 7.61
CA LEU A 126 11.45 13.09 8.57
C LEU A 126 11.18 13.56 10.01
N PRO A 127 10.95 14.86 10.30
CA PRO A 127 10.61 15.32 11.64
C PRO A 127 9.33 14.67 12.21
N LEU A 128 8.42 14.23 11.34
CA LEU A 128 7.15 13.61 11.68
C LEU A 128 7.18 12.08 11.64
N GLY A 129 8.33 11.47 11.33
CA GLY A 129 8.49 10.02 11.20
C GLY A 129 7.68 9.39 10.07
N ARG A 130 7.45 10.12 8.96
CA ARG A 130 6.63 9.66 7.82
C ARG A 130 7.47 8.90 6.78
N GLY A 131 6.83 7.98 6.08
CA GLY A 131 7.44 7.24 4.97
C GLY A 131 7.01 7.78 3.61
N LEU A 132 7.89 7.60 2.62
CA LEU A 132 7.64 7.93 1.22
C LEU A 132 7.78 6.66 0.37
N LEU A 133 6.80 6.41 -0.49
CA LEU A 133 6.83 5.37 -1.51
C LEU A 133 7.12 6.01 -2.87
N LEU A 134 8.03 5.44 -3.64
CA LEU A 134 8.31 5.92 -5.00
C LEU A 134 7.57 5.07 -6.02
N LEU A 135 6.92 5.74 -6.96
CA LEU A 135 6.20 5.10 -8.06
C LEU A 135 7.22 4.66 -9.12
N ALA A 136 7.79 3.47 -8.96
CA ALA A 136 8.78 2.90 -9.88
C ALA A 136 8.15 2.28 -11.14
N GLU A 137 6.95 1.72 -11.00
CA GLU A 137 6.16 1.09 -12.06
C GLU A 137 4.67 1.43 -11.87
N MET A 138 3.88 1.25 -12.94
CA MET A 138 2.41 1.45 -12.89
C MET A 138 1.68 0.30 -13.58
N SER A 139 0.53 -0.08 -13.04
CA SER A 139 -0.26 -1.26 -13.50
C SER A 139 -1.22 -0.97 -14.66
N THR A 140 -1.14 0.21 -15.26
CA THR A 140 -2.01 0.64 -16.37
C THR A 140 -1.41 0.29 -17.71
N LYS A 141 -2.25 -0.14 -18.66
CA LYS A 141 -1.83 -0.40 -20.04
C LYS A 141 -1.22 0.86 -20.67
N GLY A 142 -0.04 0.72 -21.27
CA GLY A 142 0.66 1.83 -21.94
C GLY A 142 1.45 2.73 -20.99
N SER A 143 1.67 2.31 -19.73
CA SER A 143 2.54 3.01 -18.79
C SER A 143 3.91 3.33 -19.39
N LEU A 144 4.34 4.59 -19.23
CA LEU A 144 5.70 5.03 -19.56
C LEU A 144 6.69 4.77 -18.42
N ALA A 145 6.21 4.37 -17.23
CA ALA A 145 7.04 4.01 -16.09
C ALA A 145 7.65 2.61 -16.29
N SER A 146 8.63 2.53 -17.19
CA SER A 146 9.37 1.33 -17.55
C SER A 146 10.81 1.68 -17.96
N GLY A 147 11.69 0.68 -18.02
CA GLY A 147 13.09 0.84 -18.46
C GLY A 147 13.82 1.91 -17.64
N SER A 148 14.35 2.92 -18.33
CA SER A 148 15.12 4.00 -17.69
C SER A 148 14.35 4.78 -16.63
N TYR A 149 13.01 4.82 -16.71
CA TYR A 149 12.20 5.46 -15.66
C TYR A 149 12.28 4.67 -14.34
N THR A 150 12.14 3.35 -14.41
CA THR A 150 12.19 2.44 -13.26
C THR A 150 13.61 2.37 -12.70
N GLU A 151 14.63 2.43 -13.56
CA GLU A 151 16.04 2.50 -13.16
C GLU A 151 16.39 3.82 -12.44
N ALA A 152 15.70 4.92 -12.77
CA ALA A 152 15.88 6.21 -12.10
C ALA A 152 15.26 6.24 -10.69
N ALA A 153 14.33 5.33 -10.38
CA ALA A 153 13.82 5.17 -9.02
C ALA A 153 14.78 4.26 -8.21
N PRO A 154 15.15 4.65 -6.97
CA PRO A 154 15.77 3.73 -6.02
C PRO A 154 15.00 2.40 -5.96
N ASN A 155 15.69 1.29 -6.18
CA ASN A 155 15.09 -0.03 -6.32
C ASN A 155 15.93 -1.10 -5.61
N GLU A 156 15.37 -2.32 -5.46
CA GLU A 156 15.99 -3.43 -4.73
C GLU A 156 17.25 -4.03 -5.39
N THR A 157 17.75 -3.49 -6.50
CA THR A 157 18.88 -4.08 -7.23
C THR A 157 20.21 -4.00 -6.46
N THR A 158 20.29 -3.16 -5.44
CA THR A 158 21.42 -3.13 -4.50
C THR A 158 21.04 -3.88 -3.23
N ALA A 159 21.74 -4.96 -2.91
CA ALA A 159 21.50 -5.82 -1.74
C ALA A 159 21.68 -5.11 -0.37
N GLU A 160 21.91 -3.80 -0.37
CA GLU A 160 22.16 -2.97 0.82
C GLU A 160 20.89 -2.32 1.36
N GLU A 161 19.85 -2.15 0.53
CA GLU A 161 18.60 -1.48 0.91
C GLU A 161 17.42 -2.47 0.99
N ASP A 162 16.63 -2.36 2.06
CA ASP A 162 15.41 -3.14 2.30
C ASP A 162 14.22 -2.25 1.97
N PHE A 163 13.74 -2.25 0.73
CA PHE A 163 12.56 -1.48 0.34
C PHE A 163 11.28 -2.26 0.66
N LEU A 164 10.20 -1.53 0.98
CA LEU A 164 8.86 -2.11 0.99
C LEU A 164 8.26 -2.02 -0.41
N VAL A 165 7.85 -3.16 -0.97
CA VAL A 165 7.25 -3.23 -2.30
C VAL A 165 5.73 -3.31 -2.18
N LEU A 166 5.02 -2.26 -2.63
CA LEU A 166 3.56 -2.20 -2.66
C LEU A 166 3.08 -2.33 -4.12
N THR A 167 2.15 -3.25 -4.39
CA THR A 167 1.67 -3.51 -5.77
C THR A 167 0.16 -3.27 -5.90
N PRO A 168 -0.26 -2.21 -6.63
CA PRO A 168 -1.65 -2.03 -7.07
C PRO A 168 -2.00 -2.92 -8.26
N GLY A 169 -3.27 -2.92 -8.66
CA GLY A 169 -3.72 -3.75 -9.78
C GLY A 169 -3.71 -5.23 -9.42
N VAL A 170 -4.21 -5.57 -8.23
CA VAL A 170 -4.32 -6.96 -7.79
C VAL A 170 -5.77 -7.41 -7.78
N GLY A 171 -6.03 -8.58 -8.39
CA GLY A 171 -7.37 -9.12 -8.64
C GLY A 171 -7.39 -10.64 -8.59
N LEU A 172 -8.46 -11.23 -8.05
CA LEU A 172 -8.65 -12.69 -8.02
C LEU A 172 -9.57 -13.18 -9.14
N ASP A 173 -10.60 -12.40 -9.49
CA ASP A 173 -11.71 -12.90 -10.33
C ASP A 173 -11.64 -12.42 -11.79
N VAL A 174 -10.98 -11.29 -12.06
CA VAL A 174 -10.88 -10.70 -13.40
C VAL A 174 -9.45 -10.24 -13.69
N LYS A 175 -9.05 -10.30 -14.98
CA LYS A 175 -7.69 -9.95 -15.43
C LYS A 175 -7.49 -8.48 -15.83
N GLY A 176 -8.58 -7.71 -15.95
CA GLY A 176 -8.52 -6.28 -16.21
C GLY A 176 -9.90 -5.62 -16.21
N ASP A 177 -9.93 -4.31 -16.49
CA ASP A 177 -11.17 -3.54 -16.65
C ASP A 177 -11.24 -2.78 -17.99
N ALA A 178 -12.38 -2.11 -18.23
CA ALA A 178 -12.61 -1.31 -19.44
C ALA A 178 -11.77 0.00 -19.50
N MET A 179 -11.15 0.42 -18.40
CA MET A 179 -10.36 1.64 -18.29
C MET A 179 -8.84 1.36 -18.38
N GLY A 180 -8.44 0.14 -18.75
CA GLY A 180 -7.05 -0.23 -18.97
C GLY A 180 -6.28 -0.67 -17.72
N GLN A 181 -6.96 -0.90 -16.59
CA GLN A 181 -6.37 -1.55 -15.43
C GLN A 181 -6.06 -3.01 -15.77
N GLN A 182 -4.85 -3.45 -15.45
CA GLN A 182 -4.47 -4.85 -15.51
C GLN A 182 -4.42 -5.42 -14.10
N TYR A 183 -4.91 -6.66 -13.93
CA TYR A 183 -4.91 -7.35 -12.66
C TYR A 183 -3.99 -8.56 -12.67
N ARG A 184 -3.14 -8.64 -11.65
CA ARG A 184 -2.35 -9.82 -11.29
C ARG A 184 -2.89 -10.42 -9.99
N THR A 185 -2.73 -11.71 -9.81
CA THR A 185 -3.16 -12.42 -8.60
C THR A 185 -2.21 -12.13 -7.43
N PRO A 186 -2.65 -12.30 -6.16
CA PRO A 186 -1.77 -12.23 -5.00
C PRO A 186 -0.56 -13.17 -5.11
N ARG A 187 -0.73 -14.36 -5.68
CA ARG A 187 0.36 -15.29 -5.94
C ARG A 187 1.41 -14.69 -6.88
N GLU A 188 0.99 -14.20 -8.05
CA GLU A 188 1.92 -13.64 -9.04
C GLU A 188 2.71 -12.45 -8.48
N VAL A 189 2.08 -11.57 -7.71
CA VAL A 189 2.78 -10.38 -7.19
C VAL A 189 3.59 -10.69 -5.94
N VAL A 190 3.04 -11.42 -4.97
CA VAL A 190 3.72 -11.68 -3.68
C VAL A 190 4.79 -12.75 -3.84
N LEU A 191 4.45 -13.92 -4.39
CA LEU A 191 5.38 -15.04 -4.49
C LEU A 191 6.39 -14.84 -5.62
N GLU A 192 5.92 -14.56 -6.82
CA GLU A 192 6.77 -14.58 -8.02
C GLU A 192 7.50 -13.24 -8.24
N SER A 193 6.92 -12.12 -7.82
CA SER A 193 7.53 -10.78 -7.97
C SER A 193 8.04 -10.16 -6.65
N GLY A 194 7.96 -10.87 -5.52
CA GLY A 194 8.53 -10.37 -4.26
C GLY A 194 7.78 -9.20 -3.60
N CYS A 195 6.54 -8.92 -4.00
CA CYS A 195 5.70 -7.86 -3.41
C CYS A 195 5.43 -8.08 -1.92
N ASP A 196 5.53 -7.04 -1.10
CA ASP A 196 5.24 -7.10 0.33
C ASP A 196 3.81 -6.75 0.71
N VAL A 197 3.10 -6.00 -0.12
CA VAL A 197 1.78 -5.47 0.20
C VAL A 197 0.95 -5.35 -1.07
N ILE A 198 -0.15 -6.08 -1.16
CA ILE A 198 -1.08 -5.91 -2.28
C ILE A 198 -2.05 -4.75 -2.01
N ILE A 199 -2.34 -3.97 -3.05
CA ILE A 199 -3.29 -2.86 -3.02
C ILE A 199 -4.52 -3.29 -3.83
N VAL A 200 -5.67 -3.47 -3.17
CA VAL A 200 -6.90 -4.02 -3.79
C VAL A 200 -8.11 -3.13 -3.54
N GLY A 201 -8.60 -2.50 -4.61
CA GLY A 201 -9.80 -1.69 -4.52
C GLY A 201 -11.10 -2.45 -4.75
N ARG A 202 -11.57 -2.41 -6.00
CA ARG A 202 -12.84 -2.99 -6.45
C ARG A 202 -13.00 -4.47 -6.13
N GLY A 203 -11.90 -5.23 -5.99
CA GLY A 203 -11.95 -6.63 -5.57
C GLY A 203 -12.53 -6.82 -4.16
N ILE A 204 -12.36 -5.85 -3.25
CA ILE A 204 -12.94 -5.89 -1.89
C ILE A 204 -14.34 -5.30 -1.88
N TYR A 205 -14.47 -4.08 -2.40
CA TYR A 205 -15.71 -3.30 -2.26
C TYR A 205 -16.79 -3.67 -3.27
N GLY A 206 -16.43 -4.39 -4.33
CA GLY A 206 -17.34 -4.72 -5.42
C GLY A 206 -17.96 -3.48 -6.05
N LYS A 207 -19.22 -3.60 -6.45
CA LYS A 207 -20.04 -2.49 -6.99
C LYS A 207 -20.86 -1.78 -5.91
N ASP A 208 -21.19 -2.48 -4.84
CA ASP A 208 -22.01 -1.96 -3.74
C ASP A 208 -21.25 -2.15 -2.42
N PRO A 209 -20.59 -1.09 -1.93
CA PRO A 209 -19.83 -1.13 -0.69
C PRO A 209 -20.71 -1.18 0.56
N SER A 210 -22.04 -1.00 0.44
CA SER A 210 -22.97 -1.14 1.57
C SER A 210 -23.19 -2.60 1.98
N LEU A 211 -22.82 -3.56 1.11
CA LEU A 211 -22.88 -4.99 1.38
C LEU A 211 -21.73 -5.42 2.29
N VAL A 212 -21.80 -5.02 3.56
CA VAL A 212 -20.75 -5.21 4.57
C VAL A 212 -20.24 -6.66 4.64
N ASP A 213 -21.14 -7.64 4.63
CA ASP A 213 -20.73 -9.06 4.69
C ASP A 213 -19.90 -9.48 3.48
N SER A 214 -20.24 -8.97 2.29
CA SER A 214 -19.46 -9.21 1.07
C SER A 214 -18.10 -8.53 1.15
N VAL A 215 -18.05 -7.28 1.63
CA VAL A 215 -16.79 -6.52 1.82
C VAL A 215 -15.86 -7.25 2.78
N VAL A 216 -16.39 -7.71 3.92
CA VAL A 216 -15.63 -8.49 4.91
C VAL A 216 -15.16 -9.81 4.33
N ALA A 217 -16.02 -10.53 3.61
CA ALA A 217 -15.66 -11.81 2.99
C ALA A 217 -14.52 -11.64 1.97
N GLN A 218 -14.58 -10.61 1.12
CA GLN A 218 -13.51 -10.35 0.16
C GLN A 218 -12.23 -9.87 0.85
N ALA A 219 -12.30 -8.98 1.84
CA ALA A 219 -11.12 -8.54 2.60
C ALA A 219 -10.40 -9.74 3.24
N LYS A 220 -11.15 -10.67 3.85
CA LYS A 220 -10.61 -11.93 4.39
C LYS A 220 -10.02 -12.84 3.31
N ARG A 221 -10.71 -13.02 2.18
CA ARG A 221 -10.27 -13.87 1.07
C ARG A 221 -8.95 -13.38 0.50
N TYR A 222 -8.85 -12.10 0.16
CA TYR A 222 -7.57 -11.51 -0.24
C TYR A 222 -6.55 -11.75 0.87
N ARG A 223 -6.91 -11.49 2.14
CA ARG A 223 -6.06 -11.75 3.30
C ARG A 223 -5.60 -13.21 3.51
N GLU A 224 -6.24 -14.18 2.91
CA GLU A 224 -5.76 -15.55 2.98
C GLU A 224 -4.80 -15.83 1.82
N GLU A 225 -5.13 -15.37 0.62
CA GLU A 225 -4.35 -15.59 -0.60
C GLU A 225 -2.96 -14.96 -0.56
N GLY A 226 -2.83 -13.68 -0.19
CA GLY A 226 -1.51 -13.03 -0.13
C GLY A 226 -0.64 -13.55 1.02
N TRP A 227 -1.25 -14.01 2.11
CA TRP A 227 -0.50 -14.56 3.24
C TRP A 227 0.03 -15.95 2.88
N ALA A 228 -0.80 -16.76 2.24
CA ALA A 228 -0.38 -18.04 1.68
C ALA A 228 0.77 -17.87 0.66
N ALA A 229 0.66 -16.88 -0.24
CA ALA A 229 1.72 -16.57 -1.20
C ALA A 229 3.02 -16.15 -0.52
N TYR A 230 2.95 -15.34 0.54
CA TYR A 230 4.12 -14.96 1.32
C TYR A 230 4.76 -16.12 2.07
N LEU A 231 3.96 -16.92 2.77
CA LEU A 231 4.47 -18.10 3.46
C LEU A 231 5.13 -19.07 2.47
N ALA A 232 4.62 -19.17 1.24
CA ALA A 232 5.28 -19.93 0.19
C ALA A 232 6.63 -19.30 -0.22
N ARG A 233 6.72 -17.96 -0.28
CA ARG A 233 7.94 -17.24 -0.66
C ARG A 233 9.07 -17.37 0.35
N ILE A 234 8.77 -17.25 1.64
CA ILE A 234 9.78 -17.23 2.71
C ILE A 234 10.17 -18.63 3.21
N LYS A 235 9.61 -19.70 2.63
CA LYS A 235 10.05 -21.06 2.95
C LYS A 235 11.50 -21.24 2.49
N PRO A 236 12.39 -21.75 3.35
CA PRO A 236 13.70 -22.20 2.92
C PRO A 236 13.53 -23.28 1.84
N LEU A 237 14.30 -23.18 0.75
CA LEU A 237 14.50 -24.30 -0.17
C LEU A 237 15.14 -25.49 0.54
#